data_AF-A0A398AYG6-F1
#
_entry.id   AF-A0A398AYG6-F1
#
_cell.length_a   1.000
_cell.length_b   1.000
_cell.length_c   1.000
_cell.angle_alpha   90.00
_cell.angle_beta   90.00
_cell.angle_gamma   90.00
#
_symmetry.space_group_name_H-M   'P 1'
#
loop_
_entity.id
_entity.type
_entity.pdbx_description
1 polymer ?
#
loop_
_entity_poly.entity_id
_entity_poly.type
_entity_poly.pdbx_seq_one_letter_code
_entity_poly.pdbx_strand_id
1 'polypeptide(L)' 'MDNRGYISREVMQWINEHGDEIEAEILQYPMHYEVIATICQDHPPYKDIIAFGSDPDSKEAALFKAVRDLVLQTYWGGVH' A
#
# COMPACT_ATOMS: atom_id res chain seq x y z
N MET A 1 13.60 13.26 -14.97
CA MET A 1 12.67 12.15 -15.30
C MET A 1 13.16 10.95 -14.51
N ASP A 2 12.40 10.49 -13.53
CA ASP A 2 12.81 9.31 -12.74
C ASP A 2 12.84 8.09 -13.68
N ASN A 3 13.92 7.33 -13.64
CA ASN A 3 14.33 6.38 -14.69
C ASN A 3 13.61 5.02 -14.58
N ARG A 4 12.35 5.01 -14.11
CA ARG A 4 11.65 3.81 -13.62
C ARG A 4 10.41 3.43 -14.43
N GLY A 5 10.11 4.13 -15.53
CA GLY A 5 9.06 3.74 -16.47
C GLY A 5 7.61 3.98 -16.01
N TYR A 6 7.39 4.49 -14.79
CA TYR A 6 6.08 4.97 -14.35
C TYR A 6 5.82 6.41 -14.82
N ILE A 7 4.58 6.71 -15.17
CA ILE A 7 4.04 8.00 -15.62
C ILE A 7 3.95 8.98 -14.44
N SER A 8 3.44 8.51 -13.30
CA SER A 8 3.27 9.33 -12.11
C SER A 8 3.49 8.51 -10.83
N ARG A 9 3.81 9.22 -9.76
CA ARG A 9 3.94 8.69 -8.40
C ARG A 9 3.19 9.59 -7.45
N GLU A 10 2.39 8.98 -6.59
CA GLU A 10 1.63 9.63 -5.51
C GLU A 10 1.93 8.90 -4.21
N VAL A 11 2.01 9.62 -3.09
CA VAL A 11 2.14 9.04 -1.76
C VAL A 11 0.98 9.53 -0.92
N MET A 12 0.28 8.61 -0.27
CA MET A 12 -0.84 8.89 0.63
C MET A 12 -0.53 8.36 2.02
N GLN A 13 -0.90 9.12 3.05
CA GLN A 13 -0.74 8.72 4.45
C GLN A 13 -2.04 8.93 5.21
N TRP A 14 -2.42 7.96 6.05
CA TRP A 14 -3.58 8.08 6.95
C TRP A 14 -3.46 7.15 8.15
N ILE A 15 -4.22 7.46 9.21
CA ILE A 15 -4.34 6.58 10.39
C ILE A 15 -5.51 5.63 10.17
N ASN A 16 -5.28 4.34 10.33
CA ASN A 16 -6.34 3.33 10.22
C ASN A 16 -7.18 3.21 11.51
N GLU A 17 -8.20 2.35 11.49
CA GLU A 17 -9.09 2.13 12.64
C GLU A 17 -8.40 1.53 13.88
N HIS A 18 -7.22 0.94 13.70
CA HIS A 18 -6.39 0.37 14.78
C HIS A 18 -5.40 1.38 15.36
N GLY A 19 -5.37 2.63 14.85
CA GLY A 19 -4.44 3.66 15.28
C GLY A 19 -3.03 3.54 14.67
N ASP A 20 -2.86 2.68 13.67
CA ASP A 20 -1.60 2.54 12.94
C ASP A 20 -1.58 3.49 11.74
N GLU A 21 -0.44 4.15 11.51
CA GLU A 21 -0.22 4.95 10.31
C GLU A 21 0.06 4.03 9.12
N ILE A 22 -0.68 4.25 8.04
CA ILE A 22 -0.47 3.58 6.77
C ILE A 22 0.09 4.59 5.79
N GLU A 23 1.21 4.23 5.15
CA GLU A 23 1.73 4.90 3.96
C GLU A 23 1.46 4.03 2.74
N ALA A 24 0.85 4.62 1.70
CA ALA A 24 0.67 3.99 0.40
C ALA A 24 1.40 4.77 -0.69
N GLU A 25 2.41 4.14 -1.29
CA GLU A 25 3.07 4.61 -2.50
C GLU A 25 2.33 4.05 -3.72
N ILE A 26 1.76 4.95 -4.51
CA ILE A 26 0.98 4.64 -5.72
C ILE A 26 1.83 5.00 -6.94
N LEU A 27 2.06 4.03 -7.81
CA LEU A 27 2.81 4.15 -9.05
C LEU A 27 1.86 3.92 -10.22
N GLN A 28 1.75 4.90 -11.11
CA GLN A 28 1.00 4.76 -12.36
C GLN A 28 1.96 4.39 -13.48
N TYR A 29 1.79 3.23 -14.09
CA TYR A 29 2.48 2.81 -15.30
C TYR A 29 1.58 3.00 -16.53
N PRO A 30 2.13 2.90 -17.76
CA PRO A 30 1.32 2.99 -18.98
C PRO A 30 0.20 1.95 -19.11
N MET A 31 0.31 0.80 -18.43
CA MET A 31 -0.66 -0.31 -18.57
C MET A 31 -1.33 -0.73 -17.27
N HIS A 32 -0.93 -0.15 -16.12
CA HIS A 32 -1.46 -0.54 -14.82
C HIS A 32 -1.07 0.45 -13.73
N TYR A 33 -1.70 0.30 -12.58
CA TYR A 33 -1.32 0.90 -11.31
C TYR A 33 -0.70 -0.17 -10.42
N GLU A 34 0.33 0.23 -9.67
CA GLU A 34 0.87 -0.54 -8.55
C GLU A 34 0.77 0.30 -7.29
N VAL A 35 0.45 -0.34 -6.17
CA VAL A 35 0.41 0.27 -4.86
C VAL A 35 1.23 -0.57 -3.91
N ILE A 36 2.09 0.10 -3.16
CA ILE A 36 2.86 -0.45 -2.06
C ILE A 36 2.28 0.19 -0.80
N ALA A 37 1.64 -0.61 0.05
CA ALA A 37 1.11 -0.15 1.33
C ALA A 37 2.00 -0.67 2.46
N THR A 38 2.30 0.18 3.43
CA THR A 38 3.15 -0.13 4.58
C THR A 38 2.53 0.42 5.86
N ILE A 39 2.74 -0.28 6.97
CA ILE A 39 2.46 0.27 8.29
C ILE A 39 3.73 0.97 8.79
N CYS A 40 3.63 2.27 9.07
CA CYS A 40 4.68 3.03 9.71
C CYS A 40 4.34 3.16 11.20
N GLN A 41 5.17 2.56 12.07
CA GLN A 41 5.02 2.73 13.51
C GLN A 41 6.23 3.47 14.08
N ASP A 42 5.99 4.65 14.65
CA ASP A 42 7.01 5.41 15.39
C ASP A 42 7.35 4.78 16.76
N HIS A 43 6.51 3.86 17.24
CA HIS A 43 6.60 3.29 18.59
C HIS A 43 6.50 1.75 18.54
N PRO A 44 7.05 1.04 19.54
CA PRO A 44 6.87 -0.41 19.66
C PRO A 44 5.38 -0.80 19.58
N PRO A 45 5.02 -1.91 18.90
CA PRO A 45 5.88 -3.06 18.58
C PRO A 45 6.68 -2.99 17.27
N TYR A 46 6.77 -1.85 16.57
CA TYR A 46 7.47 -1.70 15.29
C TYR A 46 7.07 -2.80 14.27
N LYS A 47 5.86 -2.68 13.74
CA LYS A 47 5.37 -3.55 12.66
C LYS A 47 6.06 -3.17 11.34
N ASP A 48 6.79 -4.10 10.76
CA ASP A 48 7.30 -4.00 9.39
C ASP A 48 6.45 -4.90 8.49
N ILE A 49 5.23 -4.43 8.20
CA ILE A 49 4.30 -5.14 7.31
C ILE A 49 4.17 -4.31 6.04
N ILE A 50 4.35 -4.98 4.91
CA ILE A 50 4.22 -4.45 3.57
C ILE A 50 3.25 -5.30 2.78
N ALA A 51 2.41 -4.67 1.97
CA ALA A 51 1.52 -5.34 1.06
C ALA A 51 1.47 -4.62 -0.29
N PHE A 52 1.10 -5.37 -1.31
CA PHE A 52 1.12 -4.91 -2.69
C PHE A 52 -0.27 -5.06 -3.31
N GLY A 53 -0.61 -4.14 -4.19
CA GLY A 53 -1.81 -4.22 -5.00
C GLY A 53 -1.52 -3.74 -6.40
N SER A 54 -2.12 -4.38 -7.39
CA SER A 54 -2.05 -3.92 -8.77
C SER A 54 -3.40 -4.03 -9.45
N ASP A 55 -3.63 -3.10 -10.38
CA ASP A 55 -4.83 -3.09 -11.21
C ASP A 55 -4.53 -2.44 -12.57
N PRO A 56 -4.96 -3.02 -13.70
CA PRO A 56 -4.69 -2.45 -15.02
C PRO A 56 -5.26 -1.04 -15.22
N ASP A 57 -6.39 -0.74 -14.58
CA ASP A 57 -7.20 0.43 -14.97
C ASP A 57 -7.54 1.35 -13.79
N SER A 58 -7.61 0.83 -12.56
CA SER A 58 -8.08 1.61 -11.40
C SER A 58 -7.05 1.72 -10.28
N LYS A 59 -6.67 2.97 -10.01
CA LYS A 59 -5.89 3.36 -8.83
C LYS A 59 -6.56 2.88 -7.54
N GLU A 60 -7.87 3.09 -7.42
CA GLU A 60 -8.66 2.75 -6.25
C GLU A 60 -8.71 1.24 -6.02
N ALA A 61 -8.82 0.44 -7.08
CA ALA A 61 -8.80 -1.02 -6.99
C ALA A 61 -7.41 -1.54 -6.57
N ALA A 62 -6.33 -0.98 -7.12
CA ALA A 62 -4.97 -1.33 -6.70
C ALA A 62 -4.71 -0.98 -5.24
N LEU A 63 -5.14 0.22 -4.81
CA LEU A 63 -5.05 0.67 -3.42
C LEU A 63 -5.86 -0.23 -2.48
N PHE A 64 -7.11 -0.54 -2.84
CA PHE A 64 -7.96 -1.42 -2.04
C PHE A 64 -7.32 -2.80 -1.84
N LYS A 65 -6.75 -3.41 -2.89
CA LYS A 65 -6.05 -4.69 -2.81
C LYS A 65 -4.87 -4.62 -1.84
N ALA A 66 -4.01 -3.60 -1.98
CA ALA A 66 -2.85 -3.42 -1.12
C ALA A 66 -3.24 -3.25 0.35
N VAL A 67 -4.20 -2.37 0.64
CA VAL A 67 -4.63 -2.06 2.02
C VAL A 67 -5.36 -3.24 2.65
N ARG A 68 -6.24 -3.93 1.90
CA ARG A 68 -6.92 -5.12 2.39
C ARG A 68 -5.90 -6.19 2.80
N ASP A 69 -4.92 -6.47 1.95
CA ASP A 69 -3.92 -7.49 2.22
C ASP A 69 -2.98 -7.07 3.36
N LEU A 70 -2.68 -5.78 3.51
CA LEU A 70 -1.95 -5.21 4.64
C LEU A 70 -2.68 -5.48 5.97
N VAL A 71 -3.98 -5.18 6.01
CA VAL A 71 -4.83 -5.36 7.19
C VAL A 71 -4.97 -6.84 7.54
N LEU A 72 -5.20 -7.70 6.55
CA LEU A 72 -5.32 -9.15 6.77
C LEU A 72 -4.04 -9.74 7.36
N GLN A 73 -2.87 -9.38 6.82
CA GLN A 73 -1.58 -9.83 7.34
C GLN A 73 -1.32 -9.32 8.76
N THR A 74 -1.69 -8.07 9.04
CA THR A 74 -1.37 -7.42 10.31
C THR A 74 -2.23 -7.89 11.46
N TYR A 75 -3.55 -7.97 11.26
CA TYR A 75 -4.50 -8.11 12.37
C TYR A 75 -5.22 -9.46 12.39
N TRP A 76 -5.37 -10.11 11.24
CA TRP A 76 -6.26 -11.28 11.11
C TRP A 76 -5.50 -12.59 10.88
N GLY A 77 -4.16 -12.56 10.94
CA GLY A 77 -3.29 -13.73 10.86
C GLY A 77 -3.40 -14.41 9.50
N GLY A 78 -2.65 -13.91 8.51
CA GLY A 78 -2.71 -14.32 7.11
C GLY A 78 -2.90 -15.84 6.92
N VAL A 79 -4.07 -16.22 6.40
CA VAL A 79 -4.27 -17.58 5.87
C VAL A 79 -3.69 -17.57 4.47
N HIS A 80 -2.50 -18.15 4.33
CA HIS A 80 -1.95 -18.55 3.04
C HIS A 80 -2.64 -19.83 2.54
#